data_AF-A0A4V2SN74-F1
#
_entry.id   AF-A0A4V2SN74-F1
#
_cell.length_a   1.000
_cell.length_b   1.000
_cell.length_c   1.000
_cell.angle_alpha   90.00
_cell.angle_beta   90.00
_cell.angle_gamma   90.00
#
_symmetry.space_group_name_H-M   'P 1'
#
loop_
_entity.id
_entity.type
_entity.pdbx_description
1 polymer ?
#
loop_
_entity_poly.entity_id
_entity_poly.type
_entity_poly.pdbx_seq_one_letter_code
_entity_poly.pdbx_strand_id
1 'polypeptide(L)'
;MLLSLGGVRFEVGAASYDQLRRADRWRWSAHARIGRAEAIQFTGREAATIDLDGTLYPGQMGNPGQIGGDARALDRLRALADAGRPLDLVAGTGAVLGLWVIVSIEDAQGPFFADG
;
A
#
# COMPACT_ATOMS: atom_id res chain seq x y z
N MET A 1 6.82 13.88 -3.89
CA MET A 1 6.55 12.76 -2.96
C MET A 1 5.08 12.69 -2.63
N LEU A 2 4.42 11.55 -2.89
CA LEU A 2 3.00 11.34 -2.55
C LEU A 2 2.83 10.43 -1.33
N LEU A 3 3.75 9.49 -1.12
CA LEU A 3 3.73 8.52 -0.02
C LEU A 3 5.13 7.93 0.18
N SER A 4 5.46 7.48 1.38
CA SER A 4 6.67 6.71 1.66
C SER A 4 6.40 5.61 2.67
N LEU A 5 6.94 4.41 2.44
CA LEU A 5 6.83 3.25 3.33
C LEU A 5 8.24 2.75 3.64
N GLY A 6 8.67 2.82 4.90
CA GLY A 6 9.97 2.26 5.31
C GLY A 6 11.18 2.81 4.53
N GLY A 7 11.12 4.07 4.09
CA GLY A 7 12.16 4.72 3.29
C GLY A 7 12.02 4.53 1.77
N VAL A 8 11.11 3.67 1.30
CA VAL A 8 10.74 3.57 -0.11
C VAL A 8 9.74 4.68 -0.45
N ARG A 9 10.00 5.45 -1.52
CA ARG A 9 9.23 6.65 -1.84
C ARG A 9 8.42 6.50 -3.13
N PHE A 10 7.12 6.72 -3.02
CA PHE A 10 6.16 6.72 -4.11
C PHE A 10 5.96 8.16 -4.60
N GLU A 11 6.27 8.42 -5.87
CA GLU A 11 6.17 9.74 -6.51
C GLU A 11 5.35 9.64 -7.79
N VAL A 12 4.65 10.73 -8.13
CA VAL A 12 3.99 10.89 -9.44
C VAL A 12 5.08 11.25 -10.44
N GLY A 13 5.80 10.24 -10.94
CA GLY A 13 6.88 10.39 -11.92
C GLY A 13 7.65 9.08 -12.12
N ALA A 14 7.67 8.59 -13.36
CA ALA A 14 8.29 7.35 -13.86
C ALA A 14 7.75 6.00 -13.33
N ALA A 15 6.96 6.01 -12.24
CA ALA A 15 6.04 4.92 -11.91
C ALA A 15 4.71 5.50 -11.43
N SER A 16 3.83 5.84 -12.37
CA SER A 16 2.54 6.44 -12.05
C SER A 16 1.66 5.40 -11.38
N TYR A 17 1.33 5.62 -10.10
CA TYR A 17 0.16 5.00 -9.50
C TYR A 17 -1.09 5.66 -10.10
N ASP A 18 -1.97 4.88 -10.71
CA ASP A 18 -3.20 5.38 -11.31
C ASP A 18 -4.26 5.62 -10.21
N GLN A 19 -4.18 4.87 -9.10
CA GLN A 19 -5.12 4.98 -7.99
C GLN A 19 -4.50 4.62 -6.63
N LEU A 20 -4.70 5.48 -5.62
CA LEU A 20 -4.53 5.15 -4.20
C LEU A 20 -5.91 4.86 -3.62
N ARG A 21 -6.15 3.63 -3.15
CA ARG A 21 -7.41 3.25 -2.52
C ARG A 21 -7.19 2.89 -1.07
N ARG A 22 -7.87 3.60 -0.16
CA ARG A 22 -7.87 3.30 1.28
C ARG A 22 -9.25 2.83 1.71
N ALA A 23 -9.30 1.68 2.37
CA ALA A 23 -10.50 1.12 2.96
C ALA A 23 -10.39 1.12 4.49
N ASP A 24 -11.22 1.94 5.14
CA ASP A 24 -11.39 1.93 6.59
C ASP A 24 -12.72 1.22 6.92
N ARG A 25 -12.67 0.25 7.83
CA ARG A 25 -13.84 -0.53 8.24
C ARG A 25 -14.05 -0.44 9.75
N TRP A 26 -15.33 -0.43 10.14
CA TRP A 26 -15.76 -0.41 11.54
C TRP A 26 -16.67 -1.61 11.79
N ARG A 27 -16.42 -2.32 12.88
CA ARG A 27 -17.21 -3.48 13.26
C ARG A 27 -18.36 -3.06 14.15
N TRP A 28 -19.55 -3.46 13.72
CA TRP A 28 -20.82 -3.26 14.42
C TRP A 28 -21.47 -4.63 14.54
N SER A 29 -21.65 -5.12 15.76
CA SER A 29 -22.29 -6.41 16.03
C SER A 29 -23.73 -6.20 16.45
N ALA A 30 -24.66 -6.89 15.82
CA ALA A 30 -26.07 -6.84 16.18
C ALA A 30 -26.39 -7.95 17.19
N HIS A 31 -27.03 -7.58 18.28
CA HIS A 31 -27.48 -8.50 19.33
C HIS A 31 -29.01 -8.53 19.35
N ALA A 32 -29.57 -9.70 19.03
CA ALA A 32 -31.00 -9.92 19.11
C ALA A 32 -31.49 -9.76 20.56
N ARG A 33 -32.59 -9.04 20.74
CA ARG A 33 -33.27 -8.85 22.02
C ARG A 33 -34.66 -9.42 21.91
N ILE A 34 -35.05 -10.31 22.83
CA ILE A 34 -36.38 -10.92 22.81
C ILE A 34 -37.44 -9.80 22.96
N GLY A 35 -38.34 -9.71 21.98
CA GLY A 35 -39.44 -8.74 21.98
C GLY A 35 -39.06 -7.28 21.70
N ARG A 36 -37.83 -7.00 21.26
CA ARG A 36 -37.37 -5.64 20.90
C ARG A 36 -36.54 -5.66 19.63
N ALA A 37 -36.35 -4.47 19.04
CA ALA A 37 -35.39 -4.31 17.95
C ALA A 37 -33.98 -4.72 18.42
N GLU A 38 -33.20 -5.27 17.49
CA GLU A 38 -31.81 -5.64 17.72
C GLU A 38 -30.99 -4.44 18.19
N ALA A 39 -30.03 -4.69 19.07
CA ALA A 39 -29.09 -3.65 19.49
C ALA A 39 -27.80 -3.79 18.72
N ILE A 40 -27.41 -2.70 18.08
CA ILE A 40 -26.14 -2.62 17.36
C ILE A 40 -25.08 -2.07 18.32
N GLN A 41 -24.02 -2.83 18.55
CA GLN A 41 -22.89 -2.44 19.40
C GLN A 41 -21.63 -2.25 18.55
N PHE A 42 -20.98 -1.11 18.74
CA PHE A 42 -19.66 -0.85 18.18
C PHE A 42 -18.62 -1.73 18.87
N THR A 43 -17.99 -2.64 18.13
CA THR A 43 -17.00 -3.59 18.65
C THR A 43 -15.56 -3.19 18.32
N GLY A 44 -15.38 -2.12 17.54
CA GLY A 44 -14.07 -1.52 17.27
C GLY A 44 -13.82 -1.25 15.80
N ARG A 45 -12.64 -0.71 15.51
CA ARG A 45 -12.16 -0.48 14.15
C ARG A 45 -11.45 -1.73 13.64
N GLU A 46 -11.71 -2.09 12.39
CA GLU A 46 -10.97 -3.17 11.72
C GLU A 46 -9.64 -2.64 11.15
N ALA A 47 -8.71 -3.54 10.84
CA ALA A 47 -7.47 -3.17 10.18
C ALA A 47 -7.78 -2.42 8.86
N ALA A 48 -7.21 -1.23 8.72
CA ALA A 48 -7.33 -0.47 7.49
C ALA A 48 -6.45 -1.10 6.41
N THR A 49 -6.91 -1.09 5.17
CA THR A 49 -6.16 -1.58 4.01
C THR A 49 -5.91 -0.42 3.06
N ILE A 50 -4.68 -0.33 2.55
CA ILE A 50 -4.31 0.61 1.50
C ILE A 50 -3.83 -0.22 0.31
N ASP A 51 -4.54 -0.07 -0.80
CA ASP A 51 -4.16 -0.63 -2.09
C ASP A 51 -3.47 0.46 -2.91
N LEU A 52 -2.33 0.11 -3.47
CA LEU A 52 -1.49 0.96 -4.30
C LEU A 52 -1.38 0.28 -5.67
N ASP A 53 -2.06 0.82 -6.69
CA ASP A 53 -2.00 0.33 -8.07
C ASP A 53 -1.19 1.26 -8.97
N GLY A 54 -0.12 0.76 -9.59
CA GLY A 54 0.74 1.58 -10.44
C GLY A 54 1.58 0.79 -11.44
N THR A 55 2.05 1.49 -12.48
CA THR A 55 2.87 0.90 -13.54
C THR A 55 4.32 1.32 -13.36
N LEU A 56 5.23 0.35 -13.28
CA LEU A 56 6.68 0.57 -13.27
C LEU A 56 7.22 0.57 -14.71
N TYR A 57 7.92 1.64 -15.13
CA TYR A 57 8.63 1.65 -16.41
C TYR A 57 10.12 1.38 -16.19
N PRO A 58 10.63 0.17 -16.51
CA PRO A 58 12.06 -0.12 -16.43
C PRO A 58 12.81 0.72 -17.48
N GLY A 59 13.77 1.54 -17.05
CA GLY A 59 14.68 2.27 -17.95
C GLY A 59 14.46 3.78 -18.10
N GLN A 60 13.39 4.36 -17.55
CA GLN A 60 13.36 5.82 -17.35
C GLN A 60 14.22 6.16 -16.14
N MET A 61 15.11 7.14 -16.32
CA MET A 61 16.13 7.57 -15.35
C MET A 61 15.48 8.03 -14.03
N GLY A 62 15.20 7.06 -13.16
CA GLY A 62 14.84 7.29 -11.78
C GLY A 62 16.08 7.59 -10.98
N ASN A 63 16.04 8.70 -10.23
CA ASN A 63 17.09 9.02 -9.27
C ASN A 63 17.34 7.80 -8.35
N PRO A 64 18.58 7.34 -8.12
CA PRO A 64 18.85 6.19 -7.26
C PRO A 64 18.20 6.40 -5.88
N GLY A 65 17.15 5.63 -5.59
CA GLY A 65 16.30 5.80 -4.39
C GLY A 65 14.82 6.07 -4.68
N GLN A 66 14.44 6.39 -5.92
CA GLN A 66 13.04 6.50 -6.35
C GLN A 66 12.52 5.19 -6.96
N ILE A 67 11.22 4.93 -6.81
CA ILE A 67 10.57 3.73 -7.34
C ILE A 67 10.49 3.77 -8.88
N GLY A 68 10.40 4.95 -9.49
CA GLY A 68 10.31 5.08 -10.94
C GLY A 68 11.65 4.97 -11.66
N GLY A 69 12.19 3.75 -11.82
CA GLY A 69 13.32 3.52 -12.72
C GLY A 69 14.23 2.33 -12.39
N ASP A 70 14.09 1.72 -11.22
CA ASP A 70 14.94 0.61 -10.78
C ASP A 70 14.14 -0.69 -10.74
N ALA A 71 14.49 -1.67 -11.60
CA ALA A 71 13.92 -3.02 -11.56
C ALA A 71 14.00 -3.65 -10.16
N ARG A 72 14.91 -3.19 -9.30
CA ARG A 72 15.10 -3.64 -7.92
C ARG A 72 14.14 -3.01 -6.91
N ALA A 73 13.26 -2.09 -7.30
CA ALA A 73 12.31 -1.46 -6.39
C ALA A 73 11.30 -2.47 -5.82
N LEU A 74 10.78 -3.37 -6.68
CA LEU A 74 9.89 -4.45 -6.26
C LEU A 74 10.61 -5.44 -5.35
N ASP A 75 11.85 -5.80 -5.65
CA ASP A 75 12.65 -6.68 -4.80
C ASP A 75 12.92 -6.08 -3.42
N ARG A 76 13.10 -4.76 -3.33
CA ARG A 76 13.20 -4.05 -2.04
C ARG A 76 11.90 -4.12 -1.25
N LEU A 77 10.73 -3.94 -1.89
CA LEU A 77 9.43 -4.10 -1.24
C LEU A 77 9.21 -5.54 -0.76
N ARG A 78 9.60 -6.54 -1.56
CA ARG A 78 9.56 -7.95 -1.17
C ARG A 78 10.46 -8.22 0.03
N ALA A 79 11.70 -7.72 0.03
CA ALA A 79 12.61 -7.86 1.17
C ALA A 79 12.07 -7.19 2.45
N LEU A 80 11.39 -6.05 2.34
CA LEU A 80 10.74 -5.40 3.47
C LEU A 80 9.51 -6.18 3.97
N ALA A 81 8.75 -6.81 3.06
CA ALA A 81 7.67 -7.71 3.43
C ALA A 81 8.20 -8.96 4.15
N ASP A 82 9.26 -9.57 3.62
CA ASP A 82 9.93 -10.75 4.19
C ASP A 82 10.54 -10.47 5.57
N ALA A 83 10.96 -9.22 5.83
CA ALA A 83 11.43 -8.82 7.14
C ALA A 83 10.35 -8.90 8.23
N GLY A 84 9.06 -8.91 7.85
CA GLY A 84 7.93 -9.07 8.78
C GLY A 84 7.80 -7.95 9.81
N ARG A 85 8.40 -6.79 9.55
CA ARG A 85 8.42 -5.64 10.49
C ARG A 85 7.40 -4.60 10.08
N PRO A 86 6.71 -3.96 11.05
CA PRO A 86 5.94 -2.76 10.79
C PRO A 86 6.84 -1.64 10.25
N LEU A 87 6.38 -0.96 9.22
CA LEU A 87 7.07 0.13 8.53
C LEU A 87 6.28 1.42 8.71
N ASP A 88 6.99 2.53 8.90
CA ASP A 88 6.35 3.84 8.94
C ASP A 88 5.81 4.21 7.56
N LEU A 89 4.53 4.53 7.51
CA LEU A 89 3.87 5.10 6.35
C LEU A 89 3.77 6.61 6.51
N VAL A 90 4.31 7.37 5.57
CA VAL A 90 4.32 8.83 5.58
C VAL A 90 3.63 9.33 4.32
N ALA A 91 2.65 10.22 4.47
CA ALA A 91 2.00 10.89 3.36
C ALA A 91 2.95 11.88 2.69
N GLY A 92 2.69 12.20 1.42
CA GLY A 92 3.45 13.20 0.65
C GLY A 92 3.40 14.60 1.24
N THR A 93 2.41 14.88 2.07
CA THR A 93 2.27 16.10 2.88
C THR A 93 3.19 16.13 4.10
N GLY A 94 3.90 15.04 4.39
CA GLY A 94 4.75 14.86 5.58
C GLY A 94 4.03 14.29 6.80
N ALA A 95 2.71 14.02 6.71
CA ALA A 95 1.97 13.43 7.82
C ALA A 95 2.32 11.94 7.99
N VAL A 96 2.69 11.54 9.21
CA VAL A 96 2.90 10.13 9.55
C VAL A 96 1.53 9.46 9.71
N LEU A 97 1.24 8.51 8.81
CA LEU A 97 0.00 7.72 8.78
C LEU A 97 0.04 6.50 9.71
N GLY A 98 1.17 6.30 10.40
CA GLY A 98 1.38 5.24 11.40
C GLY A 98 2.20 4.07 10.88
N LEU A 99 2.12 2.95 11.60
CA LEU A 99 2.81 1.72 11.26
C LEU A 99 1.94 0.83 10.37
N TRP A 100 2.51 0.37 9.26
CA TRP A 100 1.85 -0.45 8.26
C TRP A 100 2.72 -1.65 7.91
N VAL A 101 2.08 -2.74 7.50
CA VAL A 101 2.76 -3.96 7.03
C VAL A 101 2.33 -4.27 5.61
N ILE A 102 3.23 -4.86 4.84
CA ILE A 102 2.93 -5.33 3.49
C ILE A 102 2.29 -6.71 3.63
N VAL A 103 1.06 -6.85 3.13
CA VAL A 103 0.28 -8.11 3.21
C VAL A 103 0.32 -8.87 1.88
N SER A 104 0.38 -8.16 0.76
CA SER A 104 0.50 -8.73 -0.57
C SER A 104 1.27 -7.78 -1.50
N ILE A 105 1.97 -8.35 -2.48
CA ILE A 105 2.56 -7.65 -3.62
C ILE A 105 2.17 -8.44 -4.86
N GLU A 106 1.40 -7.82 -5.76
CA GLU A 106 1.03 -8.39 -7.05
C GLU A 106 1.77 -7.64 -8.16
N ASP A 107 2.40 -8.37 -9.06
CA ASP A 107 3.20 -7.83 -10.16
C ASP A 107 2.78 -8.52 -11.46
N ALA A 108 2.32 -7.72 -12.42
CA ALA A 108 1.95 -8.16 -13.76
C ALA A 108 2.91 -7.53 -14.77
N GLN A 109 3.87 -8.33 -15.23
CA GLN A 109 4.84 -7.90 -16.25
C GLN A 109 4.21 -7.98 -17.65
N GLY A 110 4.18 -6.85 -18.37
CA GLY A 110 3.75 -6.72 -19.76
C GLY A 110 4.80 -7.26 -20.75
N PRO A 111 4.59 -7.13 -22.08
CA PRO A 111 5.35 -7.88 -23.07
C PRO A 111 6.86 -7.66 -22.94
N PHE A 112 7.56 -8.74 -22.63
CA PHE A 112 9.01 -8.80 -22.66
C PHE A 112 9.49 -8.49 -24.08
N PHE A 113 10.37 -7.50 -24.23
CA PHE A 113 11.10 -7.33 -25.49
C PHE A 113 12.01 -8.55 -25.68
N ALA A 114 12.28 -8.93 -26.94
CA ALA A 114 12.95 -10.18 -27.29
C ALA A 114 14.38 -10.35 -26.72
N ASP A 115 14.90 -9.31 -26.06
CA ASP A 115 16.28 -9.20 -25.62
C ASP A 115 16.44 -9.42 -24.11
N GLY A 116 15.34 -9.58 -23.36
CA GLY A 116 15.35 -9.84 -21.91
C GLY A 116 15.50 -8.59 -21.06
#